data_AF-A0A0P0M8Q0-F1
#
_entry.id   AF-A0A0P0M8Q0-F1
#
_cell.length_a   1.000
_cell.length_b   1.000
_cell.length_c   1.000
_cell.angle_alpha   90.00
_cell.angle_beta   90.00
_cell.angle_gamma   90.00
#
_symmetry.space_group_name_H-M   'P 1'
#
loop_
_entity.id
_entity.type
_entity.pdbx_description
1 polymer ?
#
loop_
_entity_poly.entity_id
_entity_poly.type
_entity_poly.pdbx_seq_one_letter_code
_entity_poly.pdbx_strand_id
1 'polypeptide(L)' 'MHQPANTPRRSIYYDYSVHQPWLPTEHPAQALQRVVIAGGGPVGLTAALELARYGVPCVLLESEQQVC' A
#
# COMPACT_ATOMS: atom_id res chain seq x y z
N MET A 1 1.41 2.88 24.43
CA MET A 1 0.78 2.75 23.10
C MET A 1 0.70 4.12 22.47
N HIS A 2 1.04 4.26 21.18
CA HIS A 2 0.96 5.54 20.48
C HIS A 2 -0.49 5.83 20.09
N GLN A 3 -1.04 6.96 20.53
CA GLN A 3 -2.35 7.46 20.12
C GLN A 3 -2.16 8.49 19.00
N PRO A 4 -2.69 8.27 17.79
CA PRO A 4 -2.59 9.27 16.73
C PRO A 4 -3.36 10.54 17.10
N ALA A 5 -2.80 11.71 16.76
CA ALA A 5 -3.47 12.99 16.95
C ALA A 5 -4.71 13.08 16.04
N ASN A 6 -5.84 13.52 16.59
CA ASN A 6 -7.13 13.62 15.91
C ASN A 6 -7.53 15.06 15.55
N THR A 7 -6.65 16.03 15.80
CA THR A 7 -6.84 17.44 15.42
C THR A 7 -5.82 17.84 14.36
N PRO A 8 -6.22 18.62 13.33
CA PRO A 8 -5.31 19.22 12.37
C PRO A 8 -4.12 19.92 13.01
N ARG A 9 -2.93 19.74 12.42
CA ARG A 9 -1.75 20.51 12.83
C ARG A 9 -1.89 21.94 12.35
N ARG A 10 -1.67 22.89 13.25
CA ARG A 10 -1.60 24.31 12.88
C ARG A 10 -0.39 24.53 11.99
N SER A 11 -0.60 25.12 10.81
CA SER A 11 0.44 25.44 9.84
C SER A 11 0.10 26.76 9.16
N ILE A 12 1.14 27.52 8.81
CA ILE A 12 1.02 28.78 8.07
C ILE A 12 1.03 28.56 6.54
N TYR A 13 1.41 27.35 6.09
CA TYR A 13 1.59 27.02 4.67
C TYR A 13 0.55 26.04 4.14
N TYR A 14 -0.02 25.20 5.01
CA TYR A 14 -0.86 24.08 4.60
C TYR A 14 -2.06 23.92 5.52
N ASP A 15 -3.24 23.76 4.93
CA ASP A 15 -4.44 23.41 5.65
C ASP A 15 -4.53 21.89 5.81
N TYR A 16 -3.92 21.39 6.88
CA TYR A 16 -3.98 19.98 7.20
C TYR A 16 -5.41 19.58 7.57
N SER A 17 -5.88 18.46 7.01
CA SER A 17 -7.15 17.84 7.36
C SER A 17 -6.87 16.49 8.03
N VAL A 18 -7.67 16.15 9.05
CA VAL A 18 -7.63 14.83 9.67
C VAL A 18 -8.78 14.01 9.10
N HIS A 19 -8.46 12.86 8.52
CA HIS A 19 -9.44 11.91 8.01
C HIS A 19 -9.56 10.73 8.97
N GLN A 20 -10.76 10.16 9.08
CA GLN A 20 -10.94 8.92 9.83
C GLN A 20 -10.09 7.81 9.19
N PRO A 21 -9.42 6.97 10.00
CA PRO A 21 -8.65 5.87 9.48
C PRO A 21 -9.58 4.87 8.80
N TRP A 22 -9.14 4.29 7.69
CA TRP A 22 -9.82 3.16 7.11
C TRP A 22 -9.49 1.90 7.92
N LEU A 23 -10.50 1.27 8.51
CA LEU A 23 -10.34 0.09 9.37
C LEU A 23 -10.88 -1.17 8.67
N PRO A 24 -10.05 -2.20 8.45
CA PRO A 24 -10.52 -3.44 7.80
C PRO A 24 -11.72 -4.09 8.50
N THR A 25 -11.84 -3.92 9.81
CA THR A 25 -12.92 -4.49 10.63
C THR A 25 -14.28 -3.81 10.45
N GLU A 26 -14.30 -2.59 9.92
CA GLU A 26 -15.54 -1.80 9.71
C GLU A 26 -16.14 -2.01 8.31
N HIS A 27 -15.47 -2.80 7.47
CA HIS A 27 -15.86 -3.04 6.10
C HIS A 27 -15.99 -4.55 5.80
N PRO A 28 -16.90 -4.94 4.90
CA PRO A 28 -16.97 -6.33 4.47
C PRO A 28 -15.66 -6.76 3.81
N ALA A 29 -15.35 -8.05 3.92
CA ALA A 29 -14.18 -8.63 3.27
C ALA A 29 -14.19 -8.31 1.77
N GLN A 30 -13.13 -7.67 1.29
CA GLN A 30 -12.97 -7.35 -0.12
C GLN A 30 -12.44 -8.57 -0.88
N ALA A 31 -13.00 -8.81 -2.06
CA ALA A 31 -12.47 -9.82 -2.96
C ALA A 31 -11.05 -9.46 -3.40
N LEU A 32 -10.17 -10.47 -3.47
CA LEU A 32 -8.81 -10.27 -3.96
C LEU A 32 -8.84 -9.82 -5.42
N GLN A 33 -8.04 -8.81 -5.73
CA GLN A 33 -7.88 -8.28 -7.08
C GLN A 33 -6.61 -8.86 -7.71
N ARG A 34 -6.62 -9.04 -9.04
CA ARG A 34 -5.40 -9.39 -9.77
C ARG A 34 -4.56 -8.14 -9.97
N VAL A 35 -3.27 -8.23 -9.64
CA VAL A 35 -2.36 -7.08 -9.63
C VAL A 35 -1.30 -7.21 -10.72
N VAL A 36 -0.98 -6.11 -11.39
CA VAL A 36 0.22 -5.99 -12.23
C VAL A 36 1.19 -5.05 -11.55
N ILE A 37 2.45 -5.46 -11.43
CA ILE A 37 3.54 -4.68 -10.86
C ILE A 37 4.50 -4.34 -12.01
N ALA A 38 4.74 -3.05 -12.24
CA ALA A 38 5.71 -2.60 -13.24
C ALA A 38 7.03 -2.24 -12.54
N GLY A 39 8.10 -2.97 -12.86
CA GLY A 39 9.44 -2.79 -12.31
C GLY A 39 9.87 -3.97 -11.43
N GLY A 40 10.98 -4.61 -11.81
CA GLY A 40 11.62 -5.75 -11.15
C GLY A 40 12.70 -5.39 -10.13
N GLY A 41 12.78 -4.14 -9.69
CA GLY A 41 13.69 -3.73 -8.63
C GLY A 41 13.23 -4.20 -7.23
N PRO A 42 14.01 -3.91 -6.17
CA PRO A 42 13.76 -4.40 -4.81
C PRO A 42 12.35 -4.08 -4.28
N VAL A 43 11.82 -2.90 -4.63
CA VAL A 43 10.47 -2.47 -4.23
C VAL A 43 9.41 -3.35 -4.91
N GLY A 44 9.54 -3.59 -6.21
CA GLY A 44 8.59 -4.40 -6.98
C GLY A 44 8.60 -5.86 -6.54
N LEU A 45 9.80 -6.42 -6.32
CA LEU A 45 9.95 -7.78 -5.80
C LEU A 45 9.41 -7.93 -4.38
N THR A 46 9.67 -6.94 -3.51
CA THR A 46 9.11 -6.94 -2.15
C THR A 46 7.59 -6.85 -2.18
N ALA A 47 7.03 -5.99 -3.02
CA ALA A 47 5.58 -5.89 -3.20
C ALA A 47 4.99 -7.23 -3.70
N ALA A 48 5.63 -7.88 -4.68
CA ALA A 48 5.19 -9.18 -5.18
C ALA A 48 5.21 -10.27 -4.11
N LEU A 49 6.28 -10.33 -3.31
CA LEU A 49 6.41 -11.28 -2.19
C LEU A 49 5.32 -11.06 -1.14
N GLU A 50 5.09 -9.82 -0.72
CA GLU A 50 4.05 -9.52 0.26
C GLU A 50 2.65 -9.85 -0.28
N LEU A 51 2.34 -9.48 -1.52
CA LEU A 51 1.07 -9.86 -2.15
C LEU A 51 0.87 -11.38 -2.18
N ALA A 52 1.92 -12.14 -2.53
CA ALA A 52 1.89 -13.59 -2.52
C ALA A 52 1.64 -14.16 -1.11
N ARG A 53 2.23 -13.57 -0.06
CA ARG A 53 1.99 -13.98 1.35
C ARG A 53 0.54 -13.80 1.78
N TYR A 54 -0.15 -12.79 1.24
CA TYR A 54 -1.58 -12.57 1.46
C TYR A 54 -2.48 -13.32 0.46
N GLY A 55 -1.92 -14.16 -0.42
CA GLY A 55 -2.67 -14.94 -1.41
C GLY A 55 -3.20 -14.11 -2.59
N VAL A 56 -2.70 -12.88 -2.77
CA VAL A 56 -3.13 -11.99 -3.85
C VAL A 56 -2.41 -12.36 -5.16
N PRO A 57 -3.14 -12.73 -6.22
CA PRO A 57 -2.52 -13.08 -7.49
C PRO A 57 -1.90 -11.83 -8.15
N CYS A 58 -0.62 -11.90 -8.51
CA CYS A 58 0.07 -10.82 -9.19
C CYS A 58 0.97 -11.29 -10.34
N VAL A 59 1.24 -10.37 -11.26
CA VAL A 59 2.23 -10.51 -12.33
C VAL A 59 3.19 -9.33 -12.23
N LEU A 60 4.48 -9.61 -12.23
CA LEU A 60 5.53 -8.60 -12.29
C LEU A 60 6.08 -8.51 -13.72
N LEU A 61 6.21 -7.29 -14.22
CA LEU A 61 6.77 -6.98 -15.52
C LEU A 61 8.09 -6.23 -15.31
N GLU A 62 9.13 -6.67 -16.00
CA GLU A 62 10.40 -5.98 -16.08
C GLU A 62 10.84 -5.83 -17.53
N SER A 63 11.36 -4.65 -17.86
CA SER A 63 11.90 -4.32 -19.19
C SER A 63 13.22 -5.02 -19.46
N GLU A 64 14.05 -5.17 -18.43
CA GLU A 64 15.37 -5.78 -18.54
C GLU A 64 15.31 -7.30 -18.38
N GLN A 65 16.24 -7.99 -19.03
CA GLN A 65 16.44 -9.43 -18.80
C GLN A 65 17.18 -9.71 -17.48
N GLN A 66 17.90 -8.70 -16.97
CA GLN A 66 18.62 -8.77 -15.71
C GLN A 66 17.76 -8.17 -14.59
N VAL A 67 17.70 -8.88 -13.47
CA VAL A 67 17.01 -8.46 -12.24
C VAL A 67 18.00 -8.50 -11.08
N CYS A 68 17.83 -7.59 -10.12
CA CYS A 68 18.69 -7.44 -8.94
C CYS A 68 18.01 -7.92 -7.66
#